data_AF-A0A9X5CT08-F1
#
_entry.id   AF-A0A9X5CT08-F1
#
_cell.length_a   1.000
_cell.length_b   1.000
_cell.length_c   1.000
_cell.angle_alpha   90.00
_cell.angle_beta   90.00
_cell.angle_gamma   90.00
#
_symmetry.space_group_name_H-M   'P 1'
#
loop_
_entity.id
_entity.type
_entity.pdbx_description
1 polymer ?
#
loop_
_entity_poly.entity_id
_entity_poly.type
_entity_poly.pdbx_seq_one_letter_code
_entity_poly.pdbx_strand_id
1 'polypeptide(L)'
;RLRAGYRGHPRPRPGRRFRFDLHRHLWDARRAHELRHRSGADVPDPRDAVPFGPLPPGHPYAVDRWADESRILLRDAGRTEGSVVVRLDARRRLVLDLSGDECRPVAVSTEPAAFRTTPLLPDAATHVLPDLALLRAGAIDAGRLHPLVASALAPGHPVAPEPPPAPDTGRPHTVLCQGVPHRVALVDGVLVPLDHSPDEIRREELLAELTGTPLPCLQFVDRAHRRPDCLTGVRERLDHGDVEGALAVVENLLGPDACLRDGPLKDALEEAASRRLAHGLHRAGLRGPADRWILP
;
A
#
# COMPACT_ATOMS: atom_id res chain seq x y z
N ARG A 1 8.45 -30.74 22.72
CA ARG A 1 9.48 -29.89 22.06
C ARG A 1 8.89 -29.40 20.75
N LEU A 2 8.56 -28.10 20.66
CA LEU A 2 8.28 -27.28 19.46
C LEU A 2 7.45 -26.08 19.93
N ARG A 3 8.14 -25.06 20.45
CA ARG A 3 7.60 -23.69 20.53
C ARG A 3 8.60 -22.81 19.82
N ALA A 4 8.40 -22.64 18.51
CA ALA A 4 9.05 -21.60 17.75
C ALA A 4 8.43 -20.27 18.21
N GLY A 5 9.07 -19.64 19.20
CA GLY A 5 8.71 -18.31 19.64
C GLY A 5 8.77 -17.36 18.44
N TYR A 6 7.66 -16.67 18.21
CA TYR A 6 7.58 -15.54 17.29
C TYR A 6 8.69 -14.54 17.66
N ARG A 7 9.78 -14.55 16.89
CA ARG A 7 10.82 -13.53 16.98
C ARG A 7 10.16 -12.22 16.57
N GLY A 8 9.98 -11.31 17.54
CA GLY A 8 9.58 -9.94 17.28
C GLY A 8 10.47 -9.33 16.20
N HIS A 9 9.90 -8.45 15.37
CA HIS A 9 10.67 -7.80 14.31
C HIS A 9 11.87 -7.08 14.95
N PRO A 10 13.12 -7.40 14.57
CA PRO A 10 14.30 -7.12 15.38
C PRO A 10 14.73 -5.64 15.45
N ARG A 11 13.92 -4.68 14.98
CA ARG A 11 14.30 -3.26 14.93
C ARG A 11 13.14 -2.33 15.28
N PRO A 12 13.30 -1.46 16.30
CA PRO A 12 12.27 -0.46 16.70
C PRO A 12 12.09 0.65 15.66
N ARG A 13 12.95 0.71 14.65
CA ARG A 13 12.90 1.67 13.55
C ARG A 13 12.94 0.93 12.21
N PRO A 14 12.34 1.49 11.14
CA PRO A 14 12.55 0.99 9.79
C PRO A 14 14.04 0.86 9.46
N GLY A 15 14.38 -0.03 8.53
CA GLY A 15 15.76 -0.20 8.09
C GLY A 15 16.37 1.13 7.63
N ARG A 16 17.69 1.33 7.82
CA ARG A 16 18.40 2.58 7.46
C ARG A 16 18.12 3.09 6.04
N ARG A 17 17.90 2.18 5.09
CA ARG A 17 17.58 2.47 3.68
C ARG A 17 16.17 3.04 3.47
N PHE A 18 15.26 2.71 4.38
CA PHE A 18 13.82 2.91 4.25
C PHE A 18 13.27 3.64 5.49
N ARG A 19 13.94 4.72 5.92
CA ARG A 19 13.50 5.56 7.05
C ARG A 19 12.26 6.40 6.69
N PHE A 20 11.20 5.73 6.26
CA PHE A 20 9.91 6.32 5.91
C PHE A 20 9.32 7.12 7.09
N ASP A 21 9.69 6.77 8.32
CA ASP A 21 9.37 7.49 9.55
C ASP A 21 9.87 8.95 9.56
N LEU A 22 11.05 9.22 8.99
CA LEU A 22 11.67 10.54 8.98
C LEU A 22 11.31 11.38 7.76
N HIS A 23 11.07 10.74 6.62
CA HIS A 23 10.81 11.41 5.34
C HIS A 23 9.35 11.32 4.91
N ARG A 24 8.43 11.46 5.87
CA ARG A 24 6.97 11.36 5.63
C ARG A 24 6.46 12.36 4.59
N HIS A 25 7.11 13.51 4.46
CA HIS A 25 6.78 14.52 3.46
C HIS A 25 6.97 14.05 2.00
N LEU A 26 7.58 12.88 1.78
CA LEU A 26 7.78 12.30 0.46
C LEU A 26 6.73 11.26 0.05
N TRP A 27 5.89 10.80 0.97
CA TRP A 27 4.97 9.69 0.69
C TRP A 27 3.66 9.73 1.48
N ASP A 28 3.59 10.44 2.60
CA ASP A 28 2.39 10.51 3.43
C ASP A 28 1.38 11.49 2.81
N ALA A 29 0.23 10.97 2.39
CA ALA A 29 -0.84 11.75 1.77
C ALA A 29 -1.29 12.96 2.62
N ARG A 30 -1.22 12.86 3.96
CA ARG A 30 -1.57 13.98 4.86
C ARG A 30 -0.60 15.15 4.78
N ARG A 31 0.60 14.94 4.20
CA ARG A 31 1.63 15.94 3.98
C ARG A 31 1.84 16.25 2.50
N ALA A 32 0.86 15.92 1.65
CA ALA A 32 0.95 16.14 0.21
C ALA A 32 1.23 17.60 -0.16
N HIS A 33 0.77 18.57 0.64
CA HIS A 33 1.06 19.99 0.45
C HIS A 33 2.56 20.33 0.52
N GLU A 34 3.36 19.54 1.23
CA GLU A 34 4.81 19.72 1.31
C GLU A 34 5.53 19.07 0.12
N LEU A 35 4.86 18.15 -0.60
CA LEU A 35 5.49 17.33 -1.63
C LEU A 35 6.10 18.18 -2.73
N ARG A 36 5.49 19.30 -3.13
CA ARG A 36 6.02 20.17 -4.20
C ARG A 36 7.41 20.71 -3.86
N HIS A 37 7.48 21.46 -2.77
CA HIS A 37 8.71 22.08 -2.30
C HIS A 37 9.74 21.02 -1.95
N ARG A 38 9.30 20.00 -1.18
CA ARG A 38 10.21 18.95 -0.77
C ARG A 38 10.69 18.18 -1.98
N SER A 39 9.86 17.77 -2.94
CA SER A 39 10.26 16.95 -4.11
C SER A 39 11.31 17.57 -5.04
N GLY A 40 11.59 18.88 -4.90
CA GLY A 40 12.44 19.62 -5.82
C GLY A 40 11.69 20.06 -7.08
N ALA A 41 10.35 20.04 -7.08
CA ALA A 41 9.55 20.46 -8.23
C ALA A 41 9.69 21.97 -8.57
N ASP A 42 10.13 22.77 -7.61
CA ASP A 42 10.43 24.20 -7.76
C ASP A 42 11.80 24.50 -8.38
N VAL A 43 12.67 23.49 -8.43
CA VAL A 43 14.04 23.63 -8.93
C VAL A 43 14.07 23.18 -10.39
N PRO A 44 14.87 23.83 -11.27
CA PRO A 44 15.18 23.31 -12.60
C PRO A 44 15.69 21.86 -12.56
N ASP A 45 15.61 21.12 -13.66
CA ASP A 45 16.02 19.71 -13.69
C ASP A 45 17.48 19.58 -13.18
N PRO A 46 17.76 18.73 -12.17
CA PRO A 46 19.11 18.54 -11.64
C PRO A 46 20.13 18.07 -12.69
N ARG A 47 19.69 17.62 -13.88
CA ARG A 47 20.58 17.39 -15.03
C ARG A 47 21.35 18.65 -15.46
N ASP A 48 20.81 19.83 -15.16
CA ASP A 48 21.39 21.13 -15.54
C ASP A 48 22.21 21.77 -14.41
N ALA A 49 22.11 21.25 -13.18
CA ALA A 49 22.85 21.74 -12.02
C ALA A 49 23.88 20.68 -11.59
N VAL A 50 25.16 20.92 -11.90
CA VAL A 50 26.26 19.98 -11.60
C VAL A 50 27.18 20.50 -10.49
N PRO A 51 26.78 20.51 -9.19
CA PRO A 51 27.73 20.77 -8.10
C PRO A 51 28.56 19.54 -7.73
N PHE A 52 28.15 18.34 -8.16
CA PHE A 52 28.76 17.06 -7.81
C PHE A 52 29.28 16.44 -9.10
N GLY A 53 30.54 15.96 -9.13
CA GLY A 53 31.17 15.37 -10.32
C GLY A 53 30.36 14.24 -10.98
N PRO A 54 30.85 13.60 -12.06
CA PRO A 54 30.03 12.73 -12.90
C PRO A 54 29.34 11.61 -12.10
N LEU A 55 28.04 11.81 -11.85
CA LEU A 55 27.20 10.82 -11.19
C LEU A 55 26.95 9.65 -12.15
N PRO A 56 26.73 8.44 -11.62
CA PRO A 56 26.42 7.30 -12.47
C PRO A 56 25.22 7.56 -13.38
N PRO A 57 25.24 7.10 -14.64
CA PRO A 57 24.06 7.16 -15.49
C PRO A 57 22.94 6.29 -14.89
N GLY A 58 21.69 6.77 -14.92
CA GLY A 58 20.55 6.06 -14.34
C GLY A 58 19.38 6.98 -14.00
N HIS A 59 18.57 6.56 -13.02
CA HIS A 59 17.50 7.41 -12.48
C HIS A 59 18.07 8.71 -11.90
N PRO A 60 17.46 9.86 -12.21
CA PRO A 60 17.98 11.15 -11.78
C PRO A 60 18.09 11.23 -10.25
N TYR A 61 19.19 11.81 -9.79
CA TYR A 61 19.48 12.00 -8.37
C TYR A 61 18.89 13.32 -7.85
N ALA A 62 18.32 13.31 -6.65
CA ALA A 62 17.73 14.49 -6.00
C ALA A 62 18.80 15.32 -5.26
N VAL A 63 19.85 15.69 -5.98
CA VAL A 63 21.08 16.29 -5.44
C VAL A 63 20.81 17.60 -4.70
N ASP A 64 19.89 18.41 -5.23
CA ASP A 64 19.41 19.68 -4.67
C ASP A 64 18.86 19.54 -3.25
N ARG A 65 18.46 18.32 -2.85
CA ARG A 65 17.80 18.05 -1.58
C ARG A 65 18.63 17.27 -0.59
N TRP A 66 19.75 16.69 -1.03
CA TRP A 66 20.54 15.80 -0.18
C TRP A 66 20.99 16.48 1.10
N ALA A 67 21.30 17.78 1.06
CA ALA A 67 21.65 18.56 2.25
C ALA A 67 20.49 18.59 3.27
N ASP A 68 19.29 19.01 2.85
CA ASP A 68 18.14 19.14 3.74
C ASP A 68 17.65 17.81 4.30
N GLU A 69 17.65 16.76 3.47
CA GLU A 69 17.26 15.43 3.91
C GLU A 69 18.33 14.81 4.84
N SER A 70 19.61 15.10 4.61
CA SER A 70 20.70 14.68 5.51
C SER A 70 20.62 15.36 6.88
N ARG A 71 20.22 16.65 6.93
CA ARG A 71 19.99 17.35 8.21
C ARG A 71 18.91 16.70 9.05
N ILE A 72 17.84 16.17 8.45
CA ILE A 72 16.80 15.42 9.17
C ILE A 72 17.38 14.16 9.82
N LEU A 73 18.23 13.42 9.09
CA LEU A 73 18.89 12.22 9.61
C LEU A 73 19.87 12.53 10.74
N LEU A 74 20.66 13.60 10.60
CA LEU A 74 21.60 14.03 11.64
C LEU A 74 20.85 14.44 12.91
N ARG A 75 19.75 15.20 12.79
CA ARG A 75 18.91 15.58 13.93
C ARG A 75 18.31 14.38 14.67
N ASP A 76 17.82 13.36 13.94
CA ASP A 76 17.36 12.09 14.54
C ASP A 76 18.50 11.34 15.28
N ALA A 77 19.74 11.53 14.85
CA ALA A 77 20.93 11.01 15.52
C ALA A 77 21.45 11.93 16.65
N GLY A 78 20.75 13.02 16.98
CA GLY A 78 21.17 13.99 18.00
C GLY A 78 22.32 14.90 17.58
N ARG A 79 22.54 15.05 16.27
CA ARG A 79 23.65 15.81 15.69
C ARG A 79 23.15 16.97 14.83
N THR A 80 23.86 18.08 14.87
CA THR A 80 23.65 19.21 13.95
C THR A 80 24.53 19.12 12.71
N GLU A 81 25.68 18.44 12.82
CA GLU A 81 26.72 18.35 11.79
C GLU A 81 27.31 16.94 11.66
N GLY A 82 27.95 16.72 10.51
CA GLY A 82 28.81 15.57 10.21
C GLY A 82 28.41 14.79 8.97
N SER A 83 28.99 13.59 8.86
CA SER A 83 28.95 12.85 7.60
C SER A 83 27.69 11.99 7.43
N VAL A 84 27.13 12.02 6.22
CA VAL A 84 26.02 11.18 5.77
C VAL A 84 26.41 10.48 4.49
N VAL A 85 26.02 9.21 4.35
CA VAL A 85 26.32 8.42 3.16
C VAL A 85 25.12 8.37 2.22
N VAL A 86 25.35 8.63 0.94
CA VAL A 86 24.39 8.46 -0.14
C VAL A 86 24.72 7.20 -0.91
N ARG A 87 23.72 6.35 -1.15
CA ARG A 87 23.91 5.16 -1.99
C ARG A 87 23.64 5.50 -3.44
N LEU A 88 24.69 5.56 -4.26
CA LEU A 88 24.53 5.82 -5.69
C LEU A 88 24.06 4.58 -6.46
N ASP A 89 24.61 3.41 -6.14
CA ASP A 89 24.20 2.10 -6.70
C ASP A 89 24.50 0.94 -5.73
N ALA A 90 24.50 -0.30 -6.22
CA ALA A 90 24.82 -1.47 -5.40
C ALA A 90 26.18 -1.38 -4.68
N ARG A 91 27.22 -0.83 -5.32
CA ARG A 91 28.61 -0.79 -4.85
C ARG A 91 29.08 0.61 -4.44
N ARG A 92 28.72 1.65 -5.19
CA ARG A 92 29.20 3.02 -4.98
C ARG A 92 28.43 3.74 -3.87
N ARG A 93 29.18 4.40 -3.01
CA ARG A 93 28.71 5.23 -1.90
C ARG A 93 29.40 6.59 -2.00
N LEU A 94 28.63 7.66 -1.87
CA LEU A 94 29.14 9.02 -1.76
C LEU A 94 29.03 9.46 -0.30
N VAL A 95 30.09 10.04 0.26
CA VAL A 95 30.08 10.63 1.59
C VAL A 95 29.88 12.13 1.45
N LEU A 96 28.81 12.64 2.04
CA LEU A 96 28.53 14.05 2.20
C LEU A 96 28.95 14.46 3.61
N ASP A 97 29.64 15.59 3.73
CA ASP A 97 29.95 16.22 5.00
C ASP A 97 29.14 17.51 5.12
N LEU A 98 28.40 17.62 6.22
CA LEU A 98 27.56 18.78 6.51
C LEU A 98 28.15 19.52 7.69
N SER A 99 28.50 20.79 7.48
CA SER A 99 28.94 21.72 8.54
C SER A 99 28.22 23.05 8.35
N GLY A 100 27.45 23.48 9.35
CA GLY A 100 26.47 24.56 9.21
C GLY A 100 25.56 24.38 7.99
N ASP A 101 25.56 25.39 7.13
CA ASP A 101 24.77 25.41 5.89
C ASP A 101 25.49 24.77 4.69
N GLU A 102 26.78 24.46 4.83
CA GLU A 102 27.56 23.83 3.77
C GLU A 102 27.31 22.33 3.69
N CYS A 103 27.19 21.82 2.46
CA CYS A 103 27.15 20.40 2.17
C CYS A 103 28.15 20.10 1.06
N ARG A 104 29.20 19.35 1.39
CA ARG A 104 30.29 19.05 0.45
C ARG A 104 30.46 17.54 0.25
N PRO A 105 30.70 17.09 -0.99
CA PRO A 105 31.14 15.72 -1.23
C PRO A 105 32.59 15.56 -0.78
N VAL A 106 32.88 14.56 0.07
CA VAL A 106 34.24 14.36 0.61
C VAL A 106 34.91 13.14 0.03
N ALA A 107 34.17 12.07 -0.26
CA ALA A 107 34.72 10.84 -0.81
C ALA A 107 33.68 10.01 -1.57
N VAL A 108 34.15 9.26 -2.57
CA VAL A 108 33.40 8.16 -3.18
C VAL A 108 34.11 6.86 -2.81
N SER A 109 33.36 5.89 -2.30
CA SER A 109 33.88 4.58 -1.89
C SER A 109 33.04 3.46 -2.48
N THR A 110 33.70 2.36 -2.84
CA THR A 110 33.09 1.11 -3.27
C THR A 110 32.99 0.07 -2.17
N GLU A 111 33.46 0.39 -0.95
CA GLU A 111 33.53 -0.50 0.21
C GLU A 111 32.34 -0.25 1.16
N PRO A 112 31.23 -1.01 1.07
CA PRO A 112 30.01 -0.68 1.82
C PRO A 112 30.16 -0.90 3.32
N ALA A 113 31.12 -1.74 3.73
CA ALA A 113 31.36 -2.10 5.13
C ALA A 113 31.90 -0.93 5.96
N ALA A 114 32.60 0.02 5.34
CA ALA A 114 33.19 1.18 6.01
C ALA A 114 32.13 2.15 6.61
N PHE A 115 30.86 2.04 6.20
CA PHE A 115 29.80 3.00 6.52
C PHE A 115 28.61 2.39 7.28
N ARG A 116 28.86 1.30 8.01
CA ARG A 116 27.80 0.60 8.76
C ARG A 116 27.21 1.45 9.88
N THR A 117 28.00 2.33 10.49
CA THR A 117 27.63 3.18 11.63
C THR A 117 27.26 4.62 11.24
N THR A 118 27.67 5.09 10.06
CA THR A 118 27.34 6.42 9.55
C THR A 118 25.86 6.51 9.17
N PRO A 119 25.14 7.63 9.35
CA PRO A 119 23.79 7.78 8.79
C PRO A 119 23.78 7.55 7.27
N LEU A 120 22.76 6.83 6.78
CA LEU A 120 22.57 6.54 5.35
C LEU A 120 21.34 7.31 4.88
N LEU A 121 21.48 8.07 3.80
CA LEU A 121 20.38 8.74 3.13
C LEU A 121 19.40 7.68 2.59
N PRO A 122 18.11 7.75 2.96
CA PRO A 122 17.11 6.81 2.44
C PRO A 122 16.95 6.90 0.93
N ASP A 123 16.53 5.79 0.33
CA ASP A 123 16.38 5.71 -1.13
C ASP A 123 15.38 6.75 -1.65
N ALA A 124 14.28 6.99 -0.92
CA ALA A 124 13.27 7.98 -1.28
C ALA A 124 13.82 9.42 -1.34
N ALA A 125 14.88 9.73 -0.59
CA ALA A 125 15.56 11.03 -0.58
C ALA A 125 16.77 11.08 -1.52
N THR A 126 17.23 9.92 -2.02
CA THR A 126 18.41 9.82 -2.88
C THR A 126 18.09 10.17 -4.33
N HIS A 127 16.94 9.71 -4.82
CA HIS A 127 16.51 9.88 -6.21
C HIS A 127 15.40 10.92 -6.33
N VAL A 128 15.28 11.53 -7.50
CA VAL A 128 14.11 12.34 -7.85
C VAL A 128 12.86 11.45 -7.75
N LEU A 129 11.77 12.03 -7.28
CA LEU A 129 10.49 11.31 -7.18
C LEU A 129 10.11 10.76 -8.56
N PRO A 130 9.74 9.47 -8.69
CA PRO A 130 9.42 8.87 -9.98
C PRO A 130 8.38 9.66 -10.78
N ASP A 131 7.31 10.12 -10.11
CA ASP A 131 6.24 10.91 -10.73
C ASP A 131 6.77 12.23 -11.31
N LEU A 132 7.62 12.93 -10.56
CA LEU A 132 8.26 14.17 -11.03
C LEU A 132 9.23 13.92 -12.19
N ALA A 133 9.97 12.80 -12.16
CA ALA A 133 10.88 12.43 -13.24
C ALA A 133 10.11 12.09 -14.53
N LEU A 134 8.96 11.40 -14.43
CA LEU A 134 8.10 11.08 -15.56
C LEU A 134 7.44 12.34 -16.17
N LEU A 135 6.98 13.25 -15.32
CA LEU A 135 6.44 14.55 -15.77
C LEU A 135 7.50 15.39 -16.48
N ARG A 136 8.70 15.53 -15.90
CA ARG A 136 9.82 16.27 -16.52
C ARG A 136 10.25 15.68 -17.86
N ALA A 137 10.19 14.36 -17.99
CA ALA A 137 10.47 13.66 -19.24
C ALA A 137 9.33 13.74 -20.26
N GLY A 138 8.17 14.31 -19.90
CA GLY A 138 6.97 14.33 -20.73
C GLY A 138 6.39 12.93 -21.01
N ALA A 139 6.76 11.92 -20.21
CA ALA A 139 6.35 10.53 -20.42
C ALA A 139 4.89 10.29 -19.99
N ILE A 140 4.38 11.12 -19.08
CA ILE A 140 2.99 11.15 -18.64
C ILE A 140 2.54 12.60 -18.49
N ASP A 141 1.24 12.83 -18.59
CA ASP A 141 0.61 14.07 -18.15
C ASP A 141 0.24 14.01 -16.65
N ALA A 142 -0.10 15.16 -16.08
CA ALA A 142 -0.52 15.26 -14.68
C ALA A 142 -1.85 14.57 -14.39
N GLY A 143 -2.74 14.45 -15.39
CA GLY A 143 -4.03 13.76 -15.28
C GLY A 143 -3.90 12.25 -15.04
N ARG A 144 -2.76 11.65 -15.43
CA ARG A 144 -2.44 10.24 -15.17
C ARG A 144 -1.88 9.97 -13.78
N LEU A 145 -1.61 11.01 -12.99
CA LEU A 145 -1.18 10.86 -11.60
C LEU A 145 -2.37 10.79 -10.65
N HIS A 146 -2.15 10.23 -9.47
CA HIS A 146 -3.14 10.29 -8.39
C HIS A 146 -3.50 11.77 -8.09
N PRO A 147 -4.77 12.14 -7.89
CA PRO A 147 -5.20 13.54 -7.75
C PRO A 147 -4.42 14.35 -6.71
N LEU A 148 -4.09 13.75 -5.56
CA LEU A 148 -3.27 14.40 -4.52
C LEU A 148 -1.84 14.71 -4.98
N VAL A 149 -1.24 13.81 -5.77
CA VAL A 149 0.12 13.98 -6.31
C VAL A 149 0.09 14.99 -7.46
N ALA A 150 -0.89 14.88 -8.35
CA ALA A 150 -1.11 15.82 -9.44
C ALA A 150 -1.29 17.25 -8.92
N SER A 151 -2.16 17.44 -7.93
CA SER A 151 -2.41 18.75 -7.31
C SER A 151 -1.16 19.35 -6.66
N ALA A 152 -0.29 18.50 -6.09
CA ALA A 152 0.95 18.94 -5.47
C ALA A 152 2.04 19.26 -6.51
N LEU A 153 2.26 18.40 -7.51
CA LEU A 153 3.36 18.56 -8.47
C LEU A 153 3.00 19.48 -9.64
N ALA A 154 1.72 19.58 -9.99
CA ALA A 154 1.19 20.35 -11.12
C ALA A 154 -0.07 21.15 -10.71
N PRO A 155 0.07 22.16 -9.82
CA PRO A 155 -1.07 22.90 -9.27
C PRO A 155 -1.91 23.68 -10.32
N GLY A 156 -1.40 23.84 -11.55
CA GLY A 156 -2.14 24.43 -12.68
C GLY A 156 -3.01 23.46 -13.48
N HIS A 157 -3.05 22.16 -13.10
CA HIS A 157 -3.81 21.14 -13.80
C HIS A 157 -4.79 20.45 -12.83
N PRO A 158 -6.00 21.02 -12.62
CA PRO A 158 -6.96 20.43 -11.70
C PRO A 158 -7.43 19.07 -12.23
N VAL A 159 -6.99 18.00 -11.57
CA VAL A 159 -7.49 16.64 -11.83
C VAL A 159 -8.72 16.46 -10.96
N ALA A 160 -9.91 16.55 -11.55
CA ALA A 160 -11.12 16.11 -10.89
C ALA A 160 -11.02 14.58 -10.72
N PRO A 161 -11.25 14.03 -9.51
CA PRO A 161 -11.33 12.59 -9.36
C PRO A 161 -12.46 12.08 -10.25
N GLU A 162 -12.12 11.29 -11.27
CA GLU A 162 -13.12 10.58 -12.05
C GLU A 162 -13.79 9.59 -11.09
N PRO A 163 -15.13 9.67 -10.91
CA PRO A 163 -15.81 8.73 -10.04
C PRO A 163 -15.51 7.32 -10.58
N PRO A 164 -15.18 6.35 -9.70
CA PRO A 164 -15.01 4.98 -10.14
C PRO A 164 -16.26 4.57 -10.93
N PRO A 165 -16.11 3.80 -12.02
CA PRO A 165 -17.27 3.32 -12.76
C PRO A 165 -18.21 2.65 -11.75
N ALA A 166 -19.47 3.11 -11.74
CA ALA A 166 -20.47 2.52 -10.88
C ALA A 166 -20.47 1.00 -11.14
N PRO A 167 -20.37 0.17 -10.10
CA PRO A 167 -20.54 -1.26 -10.28
C PRO A 167 -21.88 -1.50 -10.99
N ASP A 168 -21.92 -2.49 -11.89
CA ASP A 168 -23.15 -2.95 -12.55
C ASP A 168 -24.10 -3.48 -11.47
N THR A 169 -24.80 -2.55 -10.82
CA THR A 169 -25.65 -2.80 -9.66
C THR A 169 -27.01 -3.27 -10.15
N GLY A 170 -27.41 -4.46 -9.69
CA GLY A 170 -28.80 -4.92 -9.79
C GLY A 170 -29.18 -5.76 -11.01
N ARG A 171 -28.25 -6.14 -11.90
CA ARG A 171 -28.59 -7.10 -12.97
C ARG A 171 -28.61 -8.52 -12.40
N PRO A 172 -29.72 -9.27 -12.50
CA PRO A 172 -29.77 -10.64 -12.00
C PRO A 172 -28.75 -11.53 -12.73
N HIS A 173 -28.02 -12.33 -11.96
CA HIS A 173 -27.18 -13.40 -12.49
C HIS A 173 -28.08 -14.50 -13.06
N THR A 174 -27.72 -15.01 -14.23
CA THR A 174 -28.45 -16.14 -14.85
C THR A 174 -27.70 -17.44 -14.57
N VAL A 175 -28.40 -18.42 -14.00
CA VAL A 175 -27.89 -19.75 -13.67
C VAL A 175 -28.76 -20.79 -14.35
N LEU A 176 -28.17 -21.78 -15.02
CA LEU A 176 -28.95 -22.90 -15.56
C LEU A 176 -29.30 -23.88 -14.43
N CYS A 177 -30.54 -23.83 -13.96
CA CYS A 177 -31.08 -24.74 -12.95
C CYS A 177 -31.92 -25.82 -13.62
N GLN A 178 -31.47 -27.08 -13.54
CA GLN A 178 -32.17 -28.22 -14.17
C GLN A 178 -32.50 -28.01 -15.66
N GLY A 179 -31.61 -27.31 -16.39
CA GLY A 179 -31.79 -27.02 -17.83
C GLY A 179 -32.60 -25.76 -18.16
N VAL A 180 -33.12 -25.04 -17.15
CA VAL A 180 -33.87 -23.79 -17.33
C VAL A 180 -33.07 -22.61 -16.77
N PRO A 181 -32.98 -21.46 -17.48
CA PRO A 181 -32.31 -20.27 -16.95
C PRO A 181 -33.12 -19.66 -15.79
N HIS A 182 -32.53 -19.64 -14.60
CA HIS A 182 -33.04 -19.01 -13.38
C HIS A 182 -32.22 -17.75 -13.07
N ARG A 183 -32.84 -16.82 -12.36
CA ARG A 183 -32.29 -15.52 -11.97
C ARG A 183 -31.94 -15.55 -10.49
N VAL A 184 -30.76 -15.05 -10.16
CA VAL A 184 -30.28 -14.81 -8.80
C VAL A 184 -29.93 -13.33 -8.68
N ALA A 185 -30.50 -12.63 -7.70
CA ALA A 185 -30.28 -11.20 -7.53
C ALA A 185 -30.23 -10.81 -6.06
N LEU A 186 -29.70 -9.63 -5.79
CA LEU A 186 -29.78 -9.00 -4.48
C LEU A 186 -31.19 -8.47 -4.23
N VAL A 187 -31.85 -8.96 -3.18
CA VAL A 187 -33.14 -8.49 -2.68
C VAL A 187 -32.96 -8.17 -1.20
N ASP A 188 -33.27 -6.93 -0.80
CA ASP A 188 -33.10 -6.45 0.57
C ASP A 188 -31.72 -6.77 1.17
N GLY A 189 -30.67 -6.62 0.36
CA GLY A 189 -29.29 -6.85 0.78
C GLY A 189 -28.88 -8.33 0.91
N VAL A 190 -29.69 -9.27 0.45
CA VAL A 190 -29.39 -10.70 0.46
C VAL A 190 -29.47 -11.28 -0.95
N LEU A 191 -28.53 -12.16 -1.32
CA LEU A 191 -28.53 -12.83 -2.62
C LEU A 191 -29.60 -13.94 -2.65
N VAL A 192 -30.66 -13.74 -3.44
CA VAL A 192 -31.85 -14.61 -3.48
C VAL A 192 -32.06 -15.20 -4.88
N PRO A 193 -32.32 -16.52 -4.98
CA PRO A 193 -32.86 -17.14 -6.21
C PRO A 193 -34.31 -16.69 -6.43
N LEU A 194 -34.54 -15.84 -7.42
CA LEU A 194 -35.84 -15.20 -7.67
C LEU A 194 -36.91 -16.16 -8.22
N ASP A 195 -36.45 -17.24 -8.87
CA ASP A 195 -37.32 -18.21 -9.55
C ASP A 195 -37.63 -19.45 -8.70
N HIS A 196 -37.38 -19.40 -7.39
CA HIS A 196 -37.77 -20.43 -6.42
C HIS A 196 -38.63 -19.83 -5.31
N SER A 197 -39.62 -20.59 -4.84
CA SER A 197 -40.40 -20.20 -3.66
C SER A 197 -39.62 -20.49 -2.36
N PRO A 198 -39.92 -19.80 -1.25
CA PRO A 198 -39.25 -20.06 0.03
C PRO A 198 -39.41 -21.50 0.54
N ASP A 199 -40.57 -22.12 0.30
CA ASP A 199 -40.84 -23.52 0.69
C ASP A 199 -40.04 -24.51 -0.15
N GLU A 200 -39.87 -24.21 -1.43
CA GLU A 200 -39.03 -24.97 -2.34
C GLU A 200 -37.56 -24.85 -1.93
N ILE A 201 -37.06 -23.64 -1.68
CA ILE A 201 -35.68 -23.43 -1.19
C ILE A 201 -35.43 -24.26 0.08
N ARG A 202 -36.34 -24.19 1.07
CA ARG A 202 -36.19 -24.92 2.32
C ARG A 202 -36.16 -26.44 2.12
N ARG A 203 -37.00 -26.96 1.23
CA ARG A 203 -37.00 -28.39 0.88
C ARG A 203 -35.67 -28.79 0.24
N GLU A 204 -35.18 -28.00 -0.71
CA GLU A 204 -33.94 -28.27 -1.44
C GLU A 204 -32.71 -28.17 -0.55
N GLU A 205 -32.68 -27.24 0.40
CA GLU A 205 -31.64 -27.16 1.44
C GLU A 205 -31.63 -28.43 2.30
N LEU A 206 -32.79 -28.91 2.76
CA LEU A 206 -32.89 -30.16 3.51
C LEU A 206 -32.46 -31.38 2.68
N LEU A 207 -32.84 -31.43 1.40
CA LEU A 207 -32.41 -32.49 0.50
C LEU A 207 -30.89 -32.45 0.24
N ALA A 208 -30.30 -31.26 0.17
CA ALA A 208 -28.86 -31.08 0.01
C ALA A 208 -28.09 -31.62 1.23
N GLU A 209 -28.60 -31.46 2.45
CA GLU A 209 -28.00 -32.05 3.65
C GLU A 209 -28.02 -33.59 3.62
N LEU A 210 -29.08 -34.19 3.06
CA LEU A 210 -29.25 -35.64 2.98
C LEU A 210 -28.52 -36.30 1.79
N THR A 211 -28.46 -35.62 0.65
CA THR A 211 -27.96 -36.17 -0.62
C THR A 211 -26.62 -35.57 -1.07
N GLY A 212 -26.18 -34.49 -0.43
CA GLY A 212 -24.94 -33.78 -0.72
C GLY A 212 -24.95 -32.90 -1.99
N THR A 213 -26.05 -32.86 -2.75
CA THR A 213 -26.08 -32.16 -4.05
C THR A 213 -27.18 -31.09 -4.08
N PRO A 214 -26.87 -29.83 -3.68
CA PRO A 214 -27.82 -28.72 -3.79
C PRO A 214 -28.11 -28.34 -5.24
N LEU A 215 -29.24 -27.66 -5.50
CA LEU A 215 -29.57 -27.11 -6.82
C LEU A 215 -28.50 -26.12 -7.32
N PRO A 216 -28.32 -25.98 -8.66
CA PRO A 216 -27.38 -25.00 -9.24
C PRO A 216 -27.55 -23.57 -8.71
N CYS A 217 -28.78 -23.12 -8.46
CA CYS A 217 -29.04 -21.81 -7.85
C CYS A 217 -28.46 -21.68 -6.43
N LEU A 218 -28.67 -22.69 -5.58
CA LEU A 218 -28.13 -22.72 -4.22
C LEU A 218 -26.61 -22.88 -4.23
N GLN A 219 -26.06 -23.68 -5.16
CA GLN A 219 -24.62 -23.78 -5.39
C GLN A 219 -24.01 -22.43 -5.82
N PHE A 220 -24.70 -21.67 -6.66
CA PHE A 220 -24.26 -20.35 -7.09
C PHE A 220 -24.19 -19.39 -5.90
N VAL A 221 -25.26 -19.32 -5.10
CA VAL A 221 -25.28 -18.49 -3.88
C VAL A 221 -24.16 -18.91 -2.93
N ASP A 222 -23.99 -20.21 -2.69
CA ASP A 222 -22.97 -20.73 -1.79
C ASP A 222 -21.54 -20.44 -2.31
N ARG A 223 -21.30 -20.60 -3.62
CA ARG A 223 -20.02 -20.25 -4.25
C ARG A 223 -19.74 -18.76 -4.15
N ALA A 224 -20.73 -17.91 -4.38
CA ALA A 224 -20.59 -16.47 -4.24
C ALA A 224 -20.13 -16.08 -2.82
N HIS A 225 -20.64 -16.76 -1.77
CA HIS A 225 -20.22 -16.52 -0.39
C HIS A 225 -18.81 -17.06 -0.05
N ARG A 226 -18.44 -18.24 -0.56
CA ARG A 226 -17.14 -18.86 -0.19
C ARG A 226 -15.98 -18.42 -1.08
N ARG A 227 -16.22 -18.26 -2.39
CA ARG A 227 -15.22 -18.00 -3.43
C ARG A 227 -15.84 -17.15 -4.55
N PRO A 228 -16.12 -15.87 -4.31
CA PRO A 228 -16.61 -15.02 -5.36
C PRO A 228 -15.53 -14.83 -6.43
N ASP A 229 -15.93 -14.69 -7.69
CA ASP A 229 -14.98 -14.42 -8.77
C ASP A 229 -14.29 -13.06 -8.59
N CYS A 230 -14.88 -12.14 -7.82
CA CYS A 230 -14.25 -10.87 -7.42
C CYS A 230 -13.10 -11.04 -6.41
N LEU A 231 -12.83 -12.25 -5.89
CA LEU A 231 -11.79 -12.51 -4.89
C LEU A 231 -10.41 -12.03 -5.34
N THR A 232 -10.09 -12.09 -6.63
CA THR A 232 -8.82 -11.56 -7.17
C THR A 232 -8.73 -10.05 -6.92
N GLY A 233 -9.77 -9.28 -7.29
CA GLY A 233 -9.81 -7.83 -7.07
C GLY A 233 -9.92 -7.42 -5.60
N VAL A 234 -10.59 -8.24 -4.78
CA VAL A 234 -10.65 -8.04 -3.32
C VAL A 234 -9.26 -8.27 -2.69
N ARG A 235 -8.56 -9.35 -3.04
CA ARG A 235 -7.22 -9.66 -2.50
C ARG A 235 -6.20 -8.60 -2.86
N GLU A 236 -6.17 -8.16 -4.11
CA GLU A 236 -5.28 -7.07 -4.55
C GLU A 236 -5.50 -5.81 -3.72
N ARG A 237 -6.77 -5.38 -3.56
CA ARG A 237 -7.10 -4.22 -2.72
C ARG A 237 -6.68 -4.39 -1.27
N LEU A 238 -6.95 -5.55 -0.67
CA LEU A 238 -6.53 -5.87 0.70
C LEU A 238 -5.02 -5.88 0.88
N ASP A 239 -4.28 -6.41 -0.10
CA ASP A 239 -2.81 -6.41 -0.10
C ASP A 239 -2.24 -4.99 -0.24
N HIS A 240 -2.98 -4.09 -0.90
CA HIS A 240 -2.69 -2.66 -0.96
C HIS A 240 -3.24 -1.85 0.23
N GLY A 241 -3.98 -2.47 1.15
CA GLY A 241 -4.56 -1.83 2.34
C GLY A 241 -5.86 -1.05 2.09
N ASP A 242 -6.46 -1.16 0.90
CA ASP A 242 -7.77 -0.61 0.54
C ASP A 242 -8.90 -1.50 1.07
N VAL A 243 -9.12 -1.47 2.39
CA VAL A 243 -10.17 -2.27 3.04
C VAL A 243 -11.56 -1.79 2.66
N GLU A 244 -11.76 -0.48 2.57
CA GLU A 244 -13.06 0.12 2.24
C GLU A 244 -13.49 -0.25 0.82
N GLY A 245 -12.58 -0.13 -0.15
CA GLY A 245 -12.86 -0.55 -1.52
C GLY A 245 -13.01 -2.07 -1.67
N ALA A 246 -12.26 -2.86 -0.90
CA ALA A 246 -12.45 -4.31 -0.86
C ALA A 246 -13.84 -4.69 -0.32
N LEU A 247 -14.28 -4.08 0.78
CA LEU A 247 -15.61 -4.30 1.34
C LEU A 247 -16.71 -3.83 0.39
N ALA A 248 -16.56 -2.66 -0.24
CA ALA A 248 -17.52 -2.18 -1.23
C ALA A 248 -17.70 -3.19 -2.38
N VAL A 249 -16.63 -3.83 -2.87
CA VAL A 249 -16.74 -4.87 -3.91
C VAL A 249 -17.51 -6.10 -3.40
N VAL A 250 -17.30 -6.50 -2.15
CA VAL A 250 -18.02 -7.62 -1.53
C VAL A 250 -19.50 -7.27 -1.28
N GLU A 251 -19.78 -6.10 -0.73
CA GLU A 251 -21.13 -5.58 -0.47
C GLU A 251 -21.93 -5.43 -1.78
N ASN A 252 -21.29 -4.99 -2.86
CA ASN A 252 -21.97 -4.90 -4.16
C ASN A 252 -22.33 -6.28 -4.74
N LEU A 253 -21.59 -7.34 -4.37
CA LEU A 253 -21.82 -8.69 -4.88
C LEU A 253 -22.78 -9.49 -3.99
N LEU A 254 -22.60 -9.43 -2.67
CA LEU A 254 -23.31 -10.26 -1.69
C LEU A 254 -24.35 -9.50 -0.89
N GLY A 255 -24.31 -8.16 -0.94
CA GLY A 255 -25.15 -7.26 -0.17
C GLY A 255 -24.49 -6.81 1.14
N PRO A 256 -25.02 -5.73 1.76
CA PRO A 256 -24.50 -5.18 3.01
C PRO A 256 -24.70 -6.11 4.22
N ASP A 257 -25.72 -6.98 4.18
CA ASP A 257 -26.05 -7.90 5.28
C ASP A 257 -25.50 -9.32 5.07
N ALA A 258 -24.54 -9.48 4.14
CA ALA A 258 -24.00 -10.79 3.80
C ALA A 258 -23.23 -11.41 4.98
N CYS A 259 -23.72 -12.55 5.46
CA CYS A 259 -22.97 -13.37 6.42
C CYS A 259 -21.94 -14.22 5.67
N LEU A 260 -20.66 -13.85 5.77
CA LEU A 260 -19.57 -14.57 5.12
C LEU A 260 -19.45 -16.00 5.69
N ARG A 261 -19.62 -16.98 4.81
CA ARG A 261 -19.39 -18.39 5.13
C ARG A 261 -17.88 -18.69 5.15
N ASP A 262 -17.52 -19.77 5.84
CA ASP A 262 -16.13 -20.24 5.86
C ASP A 262 -15.62 -20.53 4.44
N GLY A 263 -14.45 -20.00 4.13
CA GLY A 263 -13.83 -20.11 2.82
C GLY A 263 -12.81 -19.00 2.55
N PRO A 264 -12.14 -19.05 1.39
CA PRO A 264 -11.03 -18.14 1.08
C PRO A 264 -11.32 -16.65 1.18
N LEU A 265 -12.58 -16.24 0.94
CA LEU A 265 -12.97 -14.84 1.09
C LEU A 265 -12.90 -14.39 2.56
N LYS A 266 -13.51 -15.17 3.47
CA LYS A 266 -13.48 -14.91 4.91
C LYS A 266 -12.04 -14.95 5.44
N ASP A 267 -11.29 -15.98 5.05
CA ASP A 267 -9.88 -16.14 5.45
C ASP A 267 -9.03 -14.91 5.06
N ALA A 268 -9.21 -14.38 3.85
CA ALA A 268 -8.47 -13.21 3.37
C ALA A 268 -8.81 -11.93 4.16
N LEU A 269 -10.08 -11.73 4.50
CA LEU A 269 -10.53 -10.58 5.29
C LEU A 269 -10.05 -10.68 6.75
N GLU A 270 -10.11 -11.87 7.35
CA GLU A 270 -9.60 -12.13 8.69
C GLU A 270 -8.08 -11.95 8.77
N GLU A 271 -7.34 -12.39 7.75
CA GLU A 271 -5.90 -12.17 7.65
C GLU A 271 -5.59 -10.66 7.55
N ALA A 272 -6.30 -9.93 6.69
CA ALA A 272 -6.12 -8.48 6.56
C ALA A 272 -6.43 -7.74 7.87
N ALA A 273 -7.51 -8.10 8.57
CA ALA A 273 -7.86 -7.56 9.88
C ALA A 273 -6.77 -7.85 10.93
N SER A 274 -6.25 -9.08 10.96
CA SER A 274 -5.16 -9.51 11.83
C SER A 274 -3.87 -8.72 11.57
N ARG A 275 -3.51 -8.51 10.29
CA ARG A 275 -2.37 -7.68 9.88
C ARG A 275 -2.54 -6.23 10.33
N ARG A 276 -3.74 -5.66 10.20
CA ARG A 276 -4.05 -4.29 10.64
C ARG A 276 -3.96 -4.14 12.16
N LEU A 277 -4.51 -5.08 12.92
CA LEU A 277 -4.38 -5.10 14.39
C LEU A 277 -2.92 -5.24 14.80
N ALA A 278 -2.19 -6.16 14.18
CA ALA A 278 -0.76 -6.35 14.40
C ALA A 278 0.03 -5.06 14.15
N HIS A 279 -0.24 -4.36 13.05
CA HIS A 279 0.37 -3.09 12.70
C HIS A 279 -0.02 -1.97 13.69
N GLY A 280 -1.30 -1.89 14.08
CA GLY A 280 -1.81 -0.93 15.05
C GLY A 280 -1.17 -1.09 16.44
N LEU A 281 -1.11 -2.32 16.95
CA LEU A 281 -0.45 -2.65 18.22
C LEU A 281 1.05 -2.34 18.18
N HIS A 282 1.72 -2.61 17.05
CA HIS A 282 3.12 -2.23 16.85
C HIS A 282 3.29 -0.70 16.89
N ARG A 283 2.46 0.04 16.15
CA ARG A 283 2.50 1.50 16.12
C ARG A 283 2.21 2.13 17.49
N ALA A 284 1.33 1.52 18.28
CA ALA A 284 0.99 1.98 19.63
C ALA A 284 2.05 1.59 20.69
N GLY A 285 3.10 0.84 20.31
CA GLY A 285 4.09 0.33 21.26
C GLY A 285 3.55 -0.75 22.22
N LEU A 286 2.33 -1.24 21.97
CA LEU A 286 1.65 -2.26 22.78
C LEU A 286 2.09 -3.70 22.43
N ARG A 287 2.97 -3.84 21.43
CA ARG A 287 3.77 -5.05 21.20
C ARG A 287 5.17 -4.84 21.78
N GLY A 288 5.29 -5.06 23.09
CA GLY A 288 6.56 -5.10 23.83
C GLY A 288 7.07 -6.52 24.09
N PRO A 289 8.32 -6.70 24.55
CA PRO A 289 8.83 -7.99 25.01
C PRO A 289 7.93 -8.55 26.14
N ALA A 290 7.85 -9.88 26.24
CA ALA A 290 6.86 -10.65 27.01
C ALA A 290 6.91 -10.47 28.54
N ASP A 291 7.58 -9.44 29.05
CA ASP A 291 8.03 -9.34 30.43
C ASP A 291 7.05 -8.56 31.32
N ARG A 292 5.99 -7.99 30.76
CA ARG A 292 4.95 -7.26 31.50
C ARG A 292 3.55 -7.65 31.03
N TRP A 293 3.19 -8.91 31.27
CA TRP A 293 1.79 -9.28 31.40
C TRP A 293 1.49 -9.35 32.89
N ILE A 294 0.84 -8.31 33.44
CA ILE A 294 0.07 -8.47 34.67
C ILE A 294 -1.32 -8.90 34.20
N LEU A 295 -1.64 -10.17 34.41
CA LEU A 295 -3.00 -10.68 34.26
C LEU A 295 -3.85 -10.18 35.44
N PRO A 296 -5.10 -9.74 35.23
CA PRO A 296 -6.14 -9.93 36.24
C PRO A 296 -6.49 -11.42 36.38
#